data_AF-A0A7S3WRY2-F1
#
_entry.id   AF-A0A7S3WRY2-F1
#
_cell.length_a   1.000
_cell.length_b   1.000
_cell.length_c   1.000
_cell.angle_alpha   90.00
_cell.angle_beta   90.00
_cell.angle_gamma   90.00
#
_symmetry.space_group_name_H-M   'P 1'
#
loop_
_entity.id
_entity.type
_entity.pdbx_description
1 polymer ?
#
loop_
_entity_poly.entity_id
_entity_poly.type
_entity_poly.pdbx_seq_one_letter_code
_entity_poly.pdbx_strand_id
1 'polypeptide(L)'
;GVQERVPEPRTAQGDTTHAQMVAAWGVGSQVEVVQRDEGFEGAWFAGRVIDHEYPDKVVVEYDELRDVDSEAEDGDPQPYVGTESLRFARPIPPPEQAGEAAKEEWLAGVQPGARPPTLPWETGARPDSP
;
A
#
# COMPACT_ATOMS: atom_id res chain seq x y z
N GLY A 1 -1.52 -16.45 43.37
CA GLY A 1 -1.60 -15.00 43.06
C GLY A 1 -1.34 -14.85 41.59
N VAL A 2 -2.29 -14.31 40.84
CA VAL A 2 -2.12 -14.00 39.42
C VAL A 2 -1.32 -12.70 39.36
N GLN A 3 -0.12 -12.73 38.77
CA GLN A 3 0.65 -11.50 38.56
C GLN A 3 -0.02 -10.73 37.41
N GLU A 4 -0.71 -9.64 37.74
CA GLU A 4 -1.10 -8.63 36.74
C GLU A 4 0.19 -8.08 36.11
N ARG A 5 0.35 -8.31 34.81
CA ARG A 5 1.40 -7.66 34.03
C ARG A 5 0.97 -6.21 33.82
N VAL A 6 1.65 -5.28 34.50
CA VAL A 6 1.52 -3.85 34.23
C VAL A 6 2.00 -3.59 32.80
N PRO A 7 1.19 -2.98 31.93
CA PRO A 7 1.62 -2.65 30.57
C PRO A 7 2.71 -1.57 30.63
N GLU A 8 3.81 -1.78 29.91
CA GLU A 8 4.92 -0.83 29.80
C GLU A 8 4.45 0.52 29.22
N PRO A 9 5.04 1.65 29.66
CA PRO A 9 4.65 2.97 29.19
C PRO A 9 4.96 3.13 27.69
N ARG A 10 3.93 3.45 26.89
CA ARG A 10 4.07 3.76 25.47
C ARG A 10 4.88 5.05 25.28
N THR A 11 5.78 5.04 24.30
CA THR A 11 6.55 6.24 23.93
C THR A 11 5.70 7.18 23.07
N ALA A 12 5.67 8.47 23.41
CA ALA A 12 4.90 9.50 22.68
C ALA A 12 5.18 9.58 21.16
N GLN A 13 6.38 9.18 20.73
CA GLN A 13 6.75 9.10 19.31
C GLN A 13 5.91 8.07 18.55
N GLY A 14 5.77 6.86 19.10
CA GLY A 14 4.99 5.80 18.45
C GLY A 14 3.49 6.07 18.47
N ASP A 15 2.98 6.76 19.51
CA ASP A 15 1.57 7.20 19.52
C ASP A 15 1.28 8.20 18.38
N THR A 16 2.21 9.12 18.11
CA THR A 16 2.08 10.09 17.01
C THR A 16 2.17 9.41 15.64
N THR A 17 3.11 8.48 15.46
CA THR A 17 3.27 7.71 14.22
C THR A 17 2.04 6.87 13.92
N HIS A 18 1.47 6.23 14.94
CA HIS A 18 0.25 5.44 14.79
C HIS A 18 -0.95 6.31 14.37
N ALA A 19 -1.15 7.47 15.00
CA ALA A 19 -2.24 8.38 14.64
C ALA A 19 -2.13 8.91 13.19
N GLN A 20 -0.91 9.23 12.74
CA GLN A 20 -0.66 9.65 11.36
C GLN A 20 -0.93 8.52 10.36
N MET A 21 -0.52 7.28 10.68
CA MET A 21 -0.85 6.10 9.89
C MET A 21 -2.36 5.93 9.75
N VAL A 22 -3.10 5.93 10.87
CA VAL A 22 -4.56 5.73 10.88
C VAL A 22 -5.27 6.80 10.05
N ALA A 23 -4.80 8.04 10.09
CA ALA A 23 -5.34 9.12 9.27
C ALA A 23 -5.06 8.94 7.77
N ALA A 24 -3.87 8.44 7.40
CA ALA A 24 -3.50 8.25 6.00
C ALA A 24 -4.09 6.97 5.37
N TRP A 25 -4.33 5.94 6.19
CA TRP A 25 -4.78 4.61 5.76
C TRP A 25 -5.98 4.16 6.58
N GLY A 26 -7.05 4.95 6.55
CA GLY A 26 -8.24 4.67 7.35
C GLY A 26 -8.87 3.31 7.04
N VAL A 27 -9.60 2.76 8.00
CA VAL A 27 -10.40 1.54 7.78
C VAL A 27 -11.32 1.72 6.56
N GLY A 28 -11.33 0.72 5.69
CA GLY A 28 -12.00 0.74 4.40
C GLY A 28 -11.11 1.18 3.22
N SER A 29 -9.91 1.72 3.48
CA SER A 29 -8.98 2.11 2.42
C SER A 29 -8.51 0.91 1.60
N GLN A 30 -8.39 1.11 0.29
CA GLN A 30 -7.90 0.13 -0.66
C GLN A 30 -6.38 0.21 -0.78
N VAL A 31 -5.72 -0.94 -0.66
CA VAL A 31 -4.26 -1.03 -0.58
C VAL A 31 -3.77 -2.22 -1.40
N GLU A 32 -2.51 -2.15 -1.83
CA GLU A 32 -1.78 -3.32 -2.31
C GLU A 32 -0.64 -3.63 -1.34
N VAL A 33 -0.43 -4.91 -1.04
CA VAL A 33 0.65 -5.39 -0.16
C VAL A 33 1.59 -6.31 -0.91
N VAL A 34 2.90 -6.06 -0.80
CA VAL A 34 3.93 -6.92 -1.38
C VAL A 34 4.14 -8.19 -0.55
N GLN A 35 4.07 -9.34 -1.22
CA GLN A 35 4.29 -10.65 -0.61
C GLN A 35 5.79 -10.94 -0.52
N ARG A 36 6.16 -11.56 0.60
CA ARG A 36 7.56 -11.92 0.94
C ARG A 36 7.75 -13.42 1.13
N ASP A 37 6.68 -14.20 0.99
CA ASP A 37 6.75 -15.65 1.08
C ASP A 37 7.46 -16.23 -0.13
N GLU A 38 8.17 -17.34 0.09
CA GLU A 38 8.90 -18.05 -0.94
C GLU A 38 7.96 -18.40 -2.11
N GLY A 39 8.35 -17.99 -3.33
CA GLY A 39 7.54 -18.18 -4.54
C GLY A 39 6.56 -17.04 -4.86
N PHE A 40 6.38 -16.06 -3.96
CA PHE A 40 5.55 -14.86 -4.19
C PHE A 40 6.32 -13.55 -4.03
N GLU A 41 7.64 -13.62 -3.92
CA GLU A 41 8.51 -12.47 -3.74
C GLU A 41 8.28 -11.40 -4.82
N GLY A 42 7.89 -10.19 -4.39
CA GLY A 42 7.66 -9.06 -5.29
C GLY A 42 6.28 -9.00 -5.93
N ALA A 43 5.42 -10.00 -5.71
CA ALA A 43 4.02 -9.94 -6.08
C ALA A 43 3.26 -8.98 -5.16
N TRP A 44 2.35 -8.18 -5.73
CA TRP A 44 1.48 -7.27 -4.98
C TRP A 44 0.05 -7.80 -5.03
N PHE A 45 -0.60 -7.91 -3.88
CA PHE A 45 -1.99 -8.35 -3.77
C PHE A 45 -2.85 -7.23 -3.21
N ALA A 46 -4.01 -7.03 -3.82
CA ALA A 46 -4.98 -6.04 -3.39
C ALA A 46 -5.75 -6.50 -2.15
N GLY A 47 -6.13 -5.53 -1.33
CA GLY A 47 -6.95 -5.75 -0.16
C GLY A 47 -7.47 -4.46 0.45
N ARG A 48 -8.14 -4.62 1.59
CA ARG A 48 -8.81 -3.55 2.32
C ARG A 48 -8.31 -3.50 3.75
N VAL A 49 -7.97 -2.31 4.22
CA VAL A 49 -7.67 -2.10 5.65
C VAL A 49 -8.95 -2.31 6.45
N ILE A 50 -8.93 -3.26 7.39
CA ILE A 50 -10.05 -3.53 8.30
C ILE A 50 -9.76 -3.08 9.74
N ASP A 51 -8.47 -2.98 10.12
CA ASP A 51 -8.04 -2.52 11.44
C ASP A 51 -6.57 -2.04 11.42
N HIS A 52 -6.07 -1.57 12.57
CA HIS A 52 -4.69 -1.11 12.77
C HIS A 52 -4.06 -1.75 14.02
N GLU A 53 -2.78 -2.10 13.92
CA GLU A 53 -2.00 -2.59 15.07
C GLU A 53 -0.79 -1.68 15.32
N TYR A 54 -0.59 -1.32 16.58
CA TYR A 54 0.54 -0.49 17.00
C TYR A 54 1.89 -1.20 16.76
N PRO A 55 2.94 -0.48 16.35
CA PRO A 55 2.97 0.96 16.07
C PRO A 55 2.64 1.35 14.62
N ASP A 56 2.89 0.47 13.67
CA ASP A 56 3.01 0.81 12.25
C ASP A 56 2.44 -0.27 11.32
N LYS A 57 1.45 -1.04 11.81
CA LYS A 57 0.83 -2.12 11.05
C LYS A 57 -0.64 -1.86 10.75
N VAL A 58 -1.07 -2.42 9.63
CA VAL A 58 -2.46 -2.49 9.18
C VAL A 58 -2.91 -3.94 9.18
N VAL A 59 -4.17 -4.18 9.52
CA VAL A 59 -4.82 -5.47 9.31
C VAL A 59 -5.58 -5.37 7.99
N VAL A 60 -5.25 -6.27 7.07
CA VAL A 60 -5.74 -6.26 5.69
C VAL A 60 -6.54 -7.52 5.44
N GLU A 61 -7.78 -7.35 5.00
CA GLU A 61 -8.56 -8.40 4.34
C GLU A 61 -8.20 -8.39 2.85
N TYR A 62 -7.70 -9.50 2.33
CA TYR A 62 -7.27 -9.60 0.94
C TYR A 62 -8.42 -10.01 0.03
N ASP A 63 -8.50 -9.40 -1.16
CA ASP A 63 -9.64 -9.59 -2.07
C ASP A 63 -9.64 -11.00 -2.71
N GLU A 64 -8.46 -11.48 -3.08
CA GLU A 64 -8.26 -12.73 -3.84
C GLU A 64 -7.67 -13.87 -3.01
N LEU A 65 -7.05 -13.57 -1.86
CA LEU A 65 -6.46 -14.59 -0.98
C LEU A 65 -7.52 -15.17 -0.05
N ARG A 66 -7.46 -16.48 0.15
CA ARG A 66 -8.42 -17.24 0.95
C ARG A 66 -7.70 -18.04 2.02
N ASP A 67 -8.31 -18.12 3.20
CA ASP A 67 -7.83 -18.95 4.28
C ASP A 67 -8.21 -20.41 4.02
N VAL A 68 -7.23 -21.21 3.62
CA VAL A 68 -7.40 -22.63 3.28
C VAL A 68 -7.65 -23.51 4.50
N ASP A 69 -7.31 -23.03 5.70
CA ASP A 69 -7.54 -23.74 6.96
C ASP A 69 -8.89 -23.35 7.58
N SER A 70 -9.63 -22.41 6.96
CA SER A 70 -10.95 -22.01 7.45
C SER A 70 -12.01 -23.09 7.20
N GLU A 71 -12.56 -23.64 8.28
CA GLU A 71 -13.72 -24.52 8.26
C GLU A 71 -15.02 -23.68 8.15
N ALA A 72 -15.21 -23.01 7.02
CA ALA A 72 -16.44 -22.25 6.78
C ALA A 72 -17.66 -23.17 6.69
N GLU A 73 -18.77 -22.78 7.31
CA GLU A 73 -20.00 -23.60 7.39
C GLU A 73 -20.58 -23.96 6.02
N ASP A 74 -20.42 -23.07 5.02
CA ASP A 74 -20.93 -23.25 3.66
C ASP A 74 -19.93 -23.92 2.71
N GLY A 75 -18.71 -24.24 3.17
CA GLY A 75 -17.65 -24.88 2.38
C GLY A 75 -16.83 -23.93 1.49
N ASP A 76 -17.17 -22.64 1.44
CA ASP A 76 -16.37 -21.62 0.76
C ASP A 76 -15.30 -21.03 1.71
N PRO A 77 -14.01 -21.04 1.35
CA PRO A 77 -12.97 -20.56 2.24
C PRO A 77 -13.11 -19.05 2.47
N GLN A 78 -12.91 -18.64 3.72
CA GLN A 78 -13.01 -17.23 4.14
C GLN A 78 -11.90 -16.39 3.47
N PRO A 79 -12.12 -15.08 3.28
CA PRO A 79 -11.04 -14.18 2.91
C PRO A 79 -9.86 -14.29 3.88
N TYR A 80 -8.64 -14.27 3.35
CA TYR A 80 -7.45 -14.25 4.18
C TYR A 80 -7.29 -12.85 4.82
N VAL A 81 -7.05 -12.82 6.12
CA VAL A 81 -6.80 -11.60 6.90
C VAL A 81 -5.39 -11.65 7.46
N GLY A 82 -4.56 -10.67 7.10
CA GLY A 82 -3.17 -10.58 7.51
C GLY A 82 -2.81 -9.27 8.20
N THR A 83 -1.89 -9.33 9.16
CA THR A 83 -1.31 -8.13 9.79
C THR A 83 -0.01 -7.75 9.09
N GLU A 84 0.02 -6.57 8.47
CA GLU A 84 1.09 -6.14 7.57
C GLU A 84 1.72 -4.82 8.02
N SER A 85 3.04 -4.69 7.88
CA SER A 85 3.72 -3.41 8.12
C SER A 85 3.50 -2.48 6.94
N LEU A 86 3.18 -1.21 7.22
CA LEU A 86 2.91 -0.20 6.19
C LEU A 86 4.04 -0.02 5.17
N ARG A 87 5.28 -0.32 5.53
CA ARG A 87 6.42 -0.27 4.59
C ARG A 87 6.27 -1.21 3.39
N PHE A 88 5.37 -2.18 3.49
CA PHE A 88 5.07 -3.16 2.46
C PHE A 88 3.71 -2.91 1.80
N ALA A 89 3.03 -1.82 2.16
CA ALA A 89 1.75 -1.42 1.57
C ALA A 89 1.93 -0.17 0.68
N ARG A 90 1.14 -0.10 -0.39
CA ARG A 90 1.03 1.10 -1.24
C ARG A 90 -0.45 1.38 -1.58
N PRO A 91 -0.81 2.65 -1.91
CA PRO A 91 -2.14 2.93 -2.45
C PRO A 91 -2.31 2.18 -3.77
N ILE A 92 -3.55 1.84 -4.12
CA ILE A 92 -3.82 1.26 -5.46
C ILE A 92 -3.27 2.22 -6.51
N PRO A 93 -2.45 1.73 -7.47
CA PRO A 93 -1.92 2.56 -8.54
C PRO A 93 -3.09 3.23 -9.26
N PRO A 94 -2.93 4.50 -9.71
CA PRO A 94 -4.00 5.17 -10.42
C PRO A 94 -4.45 4.29 -11.59
N PRO A 95 -5.77 4.17 -11.81
CA PRO A 95 -6.29 3.32 -12.88
C PRO A 95 -5.64 3.71 -14.20
N GLU A 96 -5.39 2.74 -15.07
CA GLU A 96 -4.68 2.94 -16.34
C GLU A 96 -5.23 4.12 -17.16
N GLN A 97 -6.55 4.32 -17.15
CA GLN A 97 -7.26 5.43 -17.80
C GLN A 97 -6.81 6.81 -17.29
N ALA A 98 -6.38 6.94 -16.04
CA ALA A 98 -5.81 8.18 -15.52
C ALA A 98 -4.43 8.47 -16.14
N GLY A 99 -3.65 7.42 -16.40
CA GLY A 99 -2.39 7.51 -17.14
C GLY A 99 -2.60 7.78 -18.63
N GLU A 100 -3.62 7.16 -19.23
CA GLU A 100 -3.99 7.39 -20.63
C GLU A 100 -4.55 8.79 -20.87
N ALA A 101 -5.47 9.27 -20.03
CA ALA A 101 -6.01 10.63 -20.12
C ALA A 101 -4.91 11.68 -19.95
N ALA A 102 -3.99 11.47 -19.00
CA ALA A 102 -2.83 12.35 -18.83
C ALA A 102 -1.87 12.30 -20.05
N LYS A 103 -1.68 11.12 -20.63
CA LYS A 103 -0.88 10.93 -21.85
C LYS A 103 -1.56 11.56 -23.07
N GLU A 104 -2.88 11.46 -23.21
CA GLU A 104 -3.66 12.05 -24.29
C GLU A 104 -3.69 13.58 -24.19
N GLU A 105 -3.86 14.14 -23.00
CA GLU A 105 -3.74 15.59 -22.77
C GLU A 105 -2.35 16.09 -23.16
N TRP A 106 -1.31 15.36 -22.74
CA TRP A 106 0.07 15.68 -23.09
C TRP A 106 0.32 15.59 -24.60
N LEU A 107 -0.17 14.54 -25.27
CA LEU A 107 -0.06 14.36 -26.72
C LEU A 107 -0.88 15.40 -27.51
N ALA A 108 -2.07 15.77 -27.04
CA ALA A 108 -2.92 16.78 -27.67
C ALA A 108 -2.28 18.18 -27.62
N GLY A 109 -1.44 18.44 -26.62
CA GLY A 109 -0.60 19.65 -26.56
C GLY A 109 0.61 19.64 -27.49
N VAL A 110 1.00 18.49 -28.06
CA VAL A 110 2.13 18.37 -28.99
C VAL A 110 1.68 18.71 -30.42
N GLN A 111 2.13 19.85 -30.94
CA GLN A 111 1.90 20.23 -32.33
C GLN A 111 2.56 19.22 -33.29
N PRO A 112 1.90 18.79 -34.38
CA PRO A 112 2.50 17.88 -35.35
C PRO A 112 3.75 18.52 -35.96
N GLY A 113 4.90 17.85 -35.79
CA GLY A 113 6.22 18.34 -36.22
C GLY A 113 7.01 19.09 -35.14
N ALA A 114 6.44 19.34 -33.96
CA ALA A 114 7.21 19.81 -32.81
C ALA A 114 8.00 18.66 -32.20
N ARG A 115 9.29 18.89 -31.97
CA ARG A 115 10.10 17.98 -31.14
C ARG A 115 9.59 18.10 -29.70
N PRO A 116 9.28 17.01 -28.99
CA PRO A 116 8.90 17.09 -27.60
C PRO A 116 10.04 17.75 -26.80
N PRO A 117 9.74 18.49 -25.71
CA PRO A 117 10.78 19.04 -24.86
C PRO A 117 11.67 17.89 -24.39
N THR A 118 12.98 18.00 -24.62
CA THR A 118 13.96 17.02 -24.15
C THR A 118 13.81 16.85 -22.66
N LEU A 119 13.65 15.60 -22.20
CA LEU A 119 13.59 15.34 -20.77
C LEU A 119 14.96 15.65 -20.16
N PRO A 120 15.03 16.20 -18.94
CA PRO A 120 16.29 16.67 -18.36
C PRO A 120 17.37 15.57 -18.27
N TRP A 121 16.96 14.30 -18.17
CA TRP A 121 17.87 13.15 -18.15
C TRP A 121 18.47 12.79 -19.53
N GLU A 122 17.87 13.24 -20.64
CA GLU A 122 18.38 13.01 -22.00
C GLU A 122 19.53 13.97 -22.37
N THR A 123 19.61 15.11 -21.68
CA THR A 123 20.66 16.13 -21.89
C THR A 123 21.96 15.86 -21.15
N GLY A 124 22.06 14.80 -20.35
CA GLY A 124 23.25 14.52 -19.53
C GLY A 124 23.53 15.57 -18.45
N ALA A 125 22.61 16.53 -18.24
CA ALA A 125 22.68 17.48 -17.16
C ALA A 125 22.35 16.75 -15.85
N ARG A 126 23.39 16.42 -15.08
CA ARG A 126 23.19 16.05 -13.68
C ARG A 126 22.53 17.24 -12.98
N PRO A 127 21.44 17.05 -12.24
CA PRO A 127 20.97 18.10 -11.35
C PRO A 127 22.12 18.41 -10.37
N ASP A 128 22.50 19.68 -10.29
CA ASP A 128 23.43 20.13 -9.25
C ASP A 128 22.86 19.70 -7.90
N SER A 129 23.64 18.91 -7.17
CA SER A 129 23.26 18.42 -5.85
C SER A 129 23.15 19.61 -4.89
N PRO A 130 22.06 19.73 -4.10
CA PRO A 130 22.00 20.70 -3.00
C PRO A 130 23.01 20.38 -1.90
#